data_AF-A0A6J1WR38-F1
#
_entry.id   AF-A0A6J1WR38-F1
#
_cell.length_a   1.000
_cell.length_b   1.000
_cell.length_c   1.000
_cell.angle_alpha   90.00
_cell.angle_beta   90.00
_cell.angle_gamma   90.00
#
_symmetry.space_group_name_H-M   'P 1'
#
loop_
_entity.id
_entity.type
_entity.pdbx_description
1 polymer ?
#
loop_
_entity_poly.entity_id
_entity_poly.type
_entity_poly.pdbx_seq_one_letter_code
_entity_poly.pdbx_strand_id
1 'polypeptide(L)'
;MLGRTCTHTLLFAQLITPDGTNHGLHGFVVPIRNPDTLETYPGLIVGDMGEKIGVNGIDNGFIMFNQYRIPRDNLLNRTADVTEDGVYESSFSEPSRILGAALENLSAGRIGIMQESCHTISSAVAIAVRYAATRSQFGERDREIPLIEYELHQWRLFGYVATAVVFRIYIESFTRVYLNIVEKSNAGLKVDNLSEAVSEIHAMVSSSKPLLTWTVLEAAQQCREACGGHGYLKCANLGDLRSHHEATVTYEGDNSVLSQQAGNWLLRQYTAARQGNAVDSPLGTVGFLADGHRWLADTFRCTTTDQLKTPQFITSTYKWLLCWLLKETQEKYESEMSKGLSKFQAKTKSQVYRWKTLTRVYAEYLVIIFSLESIEKKERELQPVLYKLFTLYGLWSLDKHLVELYQGGFGSGEALARLLRSAVLELCGDLKGEVVTVVDALAPTDFVLNSVLGKSDGNLYQNMQKAFFNNPGVFERAPWWREVVPSSKL
;
A
#
# COMPACT_ATOMS: atom_id res chain seq x y z
N MET A 1 -19.17 9.71 -4.44
CA MET A 1 -20.13 9.96 -5.54
C MET A 1 -20.96 11.21 -5.27
N LEU A 2 -20.27 12.34 -5.03
CA LEU A 2 -20.92 13.58 -4.55
C LEU A 2 -21.42 14.44 -5.71
N GLY A 3 -20.70 14.45 -6.83
CA GLY A 3 -20.92 15.40 -7.91
C GLY A 3 -22.32 15.33 -8.48
N ARG A 4 -22.84 14.11 -8.71
CA ARG A 4 -24.09 13.90 -9.44
C ARG A 4 -25.06 12.94 -8.75
N THR A 5 -24.56 11.99 -7.96
CA THR A 5 -25.34 10.79 -7.63
C THR A 5 -25.96 10.78 -6.24
N CYS A 6 -25.23 11.18 -5.18
CA CYS A 6 -25.72 10.94 -3.81
C CYS A 6 -26.81 11.94 -3.36
N THR A 7 -27.79 11.44 -2.61
CA THR A 7 -28.90 12.26 -2.05
C THR A 7 -28.61 12.76 -0.64
N HIS A 8 -27.75 12.05 0.09
CA HIS A 8 -27.30 12.37 1.44
C HIS A 8 -25.77 12.32 1.49
N THR A 9 -25.18 13.00 2.46
CA THR A 9 -23.75 12.92 2.75
C THR A 9 -23.50 12.80 4.25
N LEU A 10 -22.42 12.12 4.63
CA LEU A 10 -21.86 12.22 5.97
C LEU A 10 -20.90 13.40 6.01
N LEU A 11 -21.37 14.54 6.51
CA LEU A 11 -20.58 15.76 6.64
C LEU A 11 -19.78 15.72 7.94
N PHE A 12 -18.47 15.91 7.84
CA PHE A 12 -17.64 16.22 9.01
C PHE A 12 -17.48 17.74 9.15
N ALA A 13 -17.88 18.29 10.30
CA ALA A 13 -17.79 19.73 10.58
C ALA A 13 -17.40 20.00 12.04
N GLN A 14 -16.90 21.21 12.34
CA GLN A 14 -16.67 21.63 13.72
C GLN A 14 -18.01 21.82 14.43
N LEU A 15 -18.23 21.12 15.53
CA LEU A 15 -19.42 21.27 16.36
C LEU A 15 -19.23 22.45 17.31
N ILE A 16 -20.07 23.47 17.15
CA ILE A 16 -20.09 24.66 18.01
C ILE A 16 -21.45 24.74 18.69
N THR A 17 -21.47 24.74 20.03
CA THR A 17 -22.69 24.83 20.84
C THR A 17 -23.13 26.28 21.09
N PRO A 18 -24.36 26.54 21.59
CA PRO A 18 -24.89 27.90 21.79
C PRO A 18 -24.05 28.80 22.72
N ASP A 19 -23.26 28.20 23.60
CA ASP A 19 -22.29 28.88 24.47
C ASP A 19 -21.04 29.38 23.71
N GLY A 20 -20.92 29.06 22.42
CA GLY A 20 -19.79 29.43 21.56
C GLY A 20 -18.61 28.46 21.65
N THR A 21 -18.71 27.38 22.43
CA THR A 21 -17.62 26.41 22.61
C THR A 21 -17.50 25.51 21.38
N ASN A 22 -16.27 25.34 20.87
CA ASN A 22 -15.96 24.39 19.81
C ASN A 22 -15.54 23.03 20.39
N HIS A 23 -16.33 21.99 20.12
CA HIS A 23 -16.10 20.61 20.59
C HIS A 23 -15.36 19.74 19.58
N GLY A 24 -14.84 20.35 18.51
CA GLY A 24 -14.05 19.67 17.48
C GLY A 24 -14.90 18.99 16.40
N LEU A 25 -14.28 18.07 15.67
CA LEU A 25 -14.85 17.48 14.46
C LEU A 25 -15.91 16.42 14.80
N HIS A 26 -17.12 16.58 14.29
CA HIS A 26 -18.24 15.65 14.44
C HIS A 26 -18.87 15.31 13.08
N GLY A 27 -19.52 14.14 13.01
CA GLY A 27 -20.21 13.66 11.81
C GLY A 27 -21.71 13.97 11.85
N PHE A 28 -22.24 14.49 10.74
CA PHE A 28 -23.66 14.82 10.55
C PHE A 28 -24.18 14.13 9.30
N VAL A 29 -25.34 13.47 9.39
CA VAL A 29 -26.03 12.93 8.20
C VAL A 29 -26.83 14.06 7.56
N VAL A 30 -26.42 14.52 6.39
CA VAL A 30 -27.00 15.72 5.77
C VAL A 30 -27.72 15.36 4.47
N PRO A 31 -29.04 15.61 4.35
CA PRO A 31 -29.73 15.53 3.07
C PRO A 31 -29.24 16.66 2.17
N ILE A 32 -28.88 16.34 0.92
CA ILE A 32 -28.32 17.29 -0.04
C ILE A 32 -29.07 17.36 -1.37
N ARG A 33 -29.86 16.34 -1.71
CA ARG A 33 -30.73 16.32 -2.90
C ARG A 33 -32.10 15.75 -2.57
N ASN A 34 -33.12 16.22 -3.28
CA ASN A 34 -34.42 15.57 -3.31
C ASN A 34 -34.27 14.15 -3.91
N PRO A 35 -34.71 13.08 -3.24
CA PRO A 35 -34.53 11.71 -3.73
C PRO A 35 -35.34 11.39 -5.00
N ASP A 36 -36.43 12.12 -5.26
CA ASP A 36 -37.30 11.90 -6.42
C ASP A 36 -36.83 12.68 -7.66
N THR A 37 -36.23 13.86 -7.47
CA THR A 37 -35.80 14.74 -8.58
C THR A 37 -34.29 14.84 -8.74
N LEU A 38 -33.52 14.43 -7.73
CA LEU A 38 -32.08 14.64 -7.59
C LEU A 38 -31.65 16.12 -7.63
N GLU A 39 -32.60 17.05 -7.54
CA GLU A 39 -32.29 18.47 -7.43
C GLU A 39 -31.68 18.78 -6.07
N THR A 40 -30.67 19.66 -6.08
CA THR A 40 -30.01 20.15 -4.87
C THR A 40 -30.99 20.94 -4.00
N TYR A 41 -30.97 20.75 -2.67
CA TYR A 41 -31.81 21.57 -1.77
C TYR A 41 -31.35 23.05 -1.71
N PRO A 42 -32.27 24.01 -1.48
CA PRO A 42 -31.92 25.42 -1.30
C PRO A 42 -30.86 25.63 -0.21
N GLY A 43 -29.92 26.56 -0.45
CA GLY A 43 -28.81 26.83 0.46
C GLY A 43 -27.60 25.90 0.28
N LEU A 44 -27.65 24.95 -0.67
CA LEU A 44 -26.52 24.11 -1.04
C LEU A 44 -26.06 24.40 -2.47
N ILE A 45 -24.75 24.39 -2.69
CA ILE A 45 -24.14 24.39 -4.03
C ILE A 45 -23.38 23.08 -4.16
N VAL A 46 -23.80 22.20 -5.07
CA VAL A 46 -23.18 20.89 -5.29
C VAL A 46 -22.87 20.72 -6.78
N GLY A 47 -21.66 20.29 -7.11
CA GLY A 47 -21.26 20.08 -8.50
C GLY A 47 -20.12 19.07 -8.67
N ASP A 48 -19.88 18.70 -9.92
CA ASP A 48 -18.81 17.79 -10.36
C ASP A 48 -17.46 18.53 -10.44
N MET A 49 -16.36 17.87 -10.03
CA MET A 49 -15.01 18.46 -10.07
C MET A 49 -14.34 18.38 -11.45
N GLY A 50 -14.91 17.62 -12.39
CA GLY A 50 -14.36 17.43 -13.74
C GLY A 50 -13.40 16.24 -13.85
N GLU A 51 -12.60 16.27 -14.92
CA GLU A 51 -11.66 15.21 -15.26
C GLU A 51 -10.53 15.07 -14.24
N LYS A 52 -10.13 13.82 -14.00
CA LYS A 52 -9.05 13.41 -13.10
C LYS A 52 -8.00 12.64 -13.90
N ILE A 53 -6.79 12.52 -13.33
CA ILE A 53 -5.71 11.69 -13.90
C ILE A 53 -6.15 10.23 -14.09
N GLY A 54 -6.98 9.72 -13.17
CA GLY A 54 -7.56 8.39 -13.22
C GLY A 54 -8.88 8.33 -12.45
N VAL A 55 -9.51 7.15 -12.46
CA VAL A 55 -10.74 6.89 -11.69
C VAL A 55 -11.91 7.80 -12.13
N ASN A 56 -11.98 8.09 -13.44
CA ASN A 56 -13.01 8.97 -14.03
C ASN A 56 -14.42 8.35 -14.02
N GLY A 57 -14.55 7.07 -13.65
CA GLY A 57 -15.85 6.45 -13.37
C GLY A 57 -16.49 6.91 -12.04
N ILE A 58 -15.77 7.68 -11.21
CA ILE A 58 -16.29 8.25 -9.96
C ILE A 58 -16.55 9.75 -10.14
N ASP A 59 -17.78 10.18 -9.82
CA ASP A 59 -18.24 11.56 -9.78
C ASP A 59 -17.81 12.25 -8.47
N ASN A 60 -16.50 12.47 -8.31
CA ASN A 60 -15.98 13.35 -7.27
C ASN A 60 -16.58 14.76 -7.45
N GLY A 61 -17.09 15.33 -6.36
CA GLY A 61 -17.79 16.60 -6.39
C GLY A 61 -17.32 17.55 -5.30
N PHE A 62 -17.79 18.79 -5.40
CA PHE A 62 -17.68 19.79 -4.35
C PHE A 62 -19.06 20.10 -3.76
N ILE A 63 -19.09 20.56 -2.52
CA ILE A 63 -20.29 21.01 -1.83
C ILE A 63 -19.99 22.27 -1.02
N MET A 64 -20.87 23.26 -1.08
CA MET A 64 -20.85 24.45 -0.23
C MET A 64 -22.19 24.61 0.47
N PHE A 65 -22.13 24.93 1.77
CA PHE A 65 -23.30 25.14 2.63
C PHE A 65 -23.47 26.63 2.89
N ASN A 66 -24.64 27.19 2.58
CA ASN A 66 -24.99 28.57 2.85
C ASN A 66 -26.15 28.64 3.85
N GLN A 67 -25.80 28.76 5.15
CA GLN A 67 -26.78 28.80 6.26
C GLN A 67 -27.81 27.66 6.20
N TYR A 68 -27.37 26.48 5.73
CA TYR A 68 -28.22 25.30 5.57
C TYR A 68 -28.53 24.69 6.94
N ARG A 69 -29.83 24.46 7.19
CA ARG A 69 -30.31 23.95 8.48
C ARG A 69 -30.67 22.48 8.36
N ILE A 70 -30.25 21.69 9.35
CA ILE A 70 -30.63 20.29 9.54
C ILE A 70 -31.17 20.11 10.96
N PRO A 71 -32.01 19.10 11.21
CA PRO A 71 -32.40 18.72 12.57
C PRO A 71 -31.17 18.36 13.42
N ARG A 72 -31.26 18.58 14.73
CA ARG A 72 -30.21 18.20 15.70
C ARG A 72 -29.91 16.71 15.65
N ASP A 73 -30.95 15.88 15.50
CA ASP A 73 -30.87 14.42 15.47
C ASP A 73 -30.07 13.87 14.27
N ASN A 74 -29.66 14.74 13.34
CA ASN A 74 -28.74 14.39 12.27
C ASN A 74 -27.29 14.24 12.76
N LEU A 75 -26.97 14.63 13.99
CA LEU A 75 -25.68 14.37 14.64
C LEU A 75 -25.49 12.87 14.90
N LEU A 76 -24.35 12.29 14.49
CA LEU A 76 -24.00 10.92 14.86
C LEU A 76 -23.60 10.86 16.35
N ASN A 77 -24.53 10.48 17.20
CA ASN A 77 -24.43 10.68 18.65
C ASN A 77 -23.96 9.47 19.48
N ARG A 78 -23.32 8.46 18.88
CA ARG A 78 -22.88 7.24 19.60
C ARG A 78 -21.86 7.51 20.71
N THR A 79 -20.98 8.48 20.51
CA THR A 79 -19.83 8.75 21.40
C THR A 79 -19.89 10.11 22.08
N ALA A 80 -20.70 11.01 21.53
CA ALA A 80 -20.94 12.36 22.02
C ALA A 80 -22.27 12.87 21.47
N ASP A 81 -23.03 13.63 22.25
CA ASP A 81 -24.35 14.14 21.89
C ASP A 81 -24.50 15.62 22.26
N VAL A 82 -25.57 16.25 21.78
CA VAL A 82 -26.00 17.58 22.17
C VAL A 82 -27.46 17.50 22.61
N THR A 83 -27.75 17.92 23.84
CA THR A 83 -29.11 17.93 24.38
C THR A 83 -30.01 18.96 23.68
N GLU A 84 -31.32 18.92 23.91
CA GLU A 84 -32.25 19.90 23.35
C GLU A 84 -31.96 21.33 23.83
N ASP A 85 -31.43 21.46 25.05
CA ASP A 85 -30.97 22.72 25.63
C ASP A 85 -29.60 23.18 25.09
N GLY A 86 -28.98 22.41 24.18
CA GLY A 86 -27.71 22.74 23.56
C GLY A 86 -26.47 22.40 24.41
N VAL A 87 -26.62 21.52 25.40
CA VAL A 87 -25.51 21.07 26.26
C VAL A 87 -24.78 19.90 25.59
N TYR A 88 -23.45 19.99 25.50
CA TYR A 88 -22.63 18.91 24.96
C TYR A 88 -22.39 17.82 26.02
N GLU A 89 -22.62 16.57 25.63
CA GLU A 89 -22.38 15.39 26.47
C GLU A 89 -21.44 14.42 25.73
N SER A 90 -20.51 13.78 26.45
CA SER A 90 -19.54 12.87 25.85
C SER A 90 -19.31 11.64 26.71
N SER A 91 -19.24 10.48 26.08
CA SER A 91 -18.87 9.22 26.74
C SER A 91 -17.39 9.17 27.12
N PHE A 92 -16.59 10.10 26.58
CA PHE A 92 -15.15 10.22 26.82
C PHE A 92 -14.82 11.48 27.61
N SER A 93 -13.93 11.36 28.59
CA SER A 93 -13.43 12.48 29.40
C SER A 93 -12.41 13.37 28.67
N GLU A 94 -11.78 12.86 27.60
CA GLU A 94 -10.80 13.63 26.80
C GLU A 94 -11.21 13.76 25.33
N PRO A 95 -11.26 14.98 24.76
CA PRO A 95 -11.61 15.22 23.34
C PRO A 95 -10.72 14.49 22.33
N SER A 96 -9.45 14.27 22.67
CA SER A 96 -8.46 13.58 21.82
C SER A 96 -8.82 12.11 21.55
N ARG A 97 -9.53 11.47 22.48
CA ARG A 97 -9.97 10.06 22.37
C ARG A 97 -11.19 9.91 21.46
N ILE A 98 -12.05 10.92 21.37
CA ILE A 98 -13.21 10.97 20.47
C ILE A 98 -12.73 10.95 19.02
N LEU A 99 -11.71 11.76 18.70
CA LEU A 99 -11.05 11.74 17.39
C LEU A 99 -10.41 10.37 17.09
N GLY A 100 -9.74 9.76 18.09
CA GLY A 100 -9.18 8.41 17.97
C GLY A 100 -10.23 7.35 17.60
N ALA A 101 -11.36 7.32 18.31
CA ALA A 101 -12.46 6.39 18.07
C ALA A 101 -13.16 6.62 16.72
N ALA A 102 -13.25 7.88 16.24
CA ALA A 102 -13.77 8.19 14.91
C ALA A 102 -12.82 7.73 13.78
N LEU A 103 -11.50 7.77 14.02
CA LEU A 103 -10.47 7.34 13.07
C LEU A 103 -10.29 5.80 13.00
N GLU A 104 -10.81 5.04 13.97
CA GLU A 104 -10.75 3.56 13.96
C GLU A 104 -11.42 2.96 12.71
N ASN A 105 -12.50 3.57 12.21
CA ASN A 105 -13.20 3.17 10.99
C ASN A 105 -12.32 3.26 9.71
N LEU A 106 -11.29 4.12 9.71
CA LEU A 106 -10.37 4.24 8.56
C LEU A 106 -9.50 2.98 8.38
N SER A 107 -9.39 2.13 9.41
CA SER A 107 -8.60 0.90 9.33
C SER A 107 -9.19 -0.08 8.30
N ALA A 108 -10.51 -0.22 8.26
CA ALA A 108 -11.20 -1.05 7.26
C ALA A 108 -10.99 -0.53 5.84
N GLY A 109 -11.16 0.78 5.63
CA GLY A 109 -10.94 1.43 4.34
C GLY A 109 -9.52 1.21 3.82
N ARG A 110 -8.51 1.43 4.67
CA ARG A 110 -7.09 1.18 4.32
C ARG A 110 -6.79 -0.29 4.02
N ILE A 111 -7.42 -1.24 4.70
CA ILE A 111 -7.30 -2.67 4.35
C ILE A 111 -7.88 -2.95 2.95
N GLY A 112 -9.05 -2.39 2.64
CA GLY A 112 -9.64 -2.48 1.30
C GLY A 112 -8.71 -1.93 0.20
N ILE A 113 -8.03 -0.82 0.47
CA ILE A 113 -7.05 -0.23 -0.45
C ILE A 113 -5.84 -1.14 -0.65
N MET A 114 -5.36 -1.78 0.41
CA MET A 114 -4.29 -2.76 0.31
C MET A 114 -4.71 -4.00 -0.50
N GLN A 115 -5.97 -4.44 -0.37
CA GLN A 115 -6.54 -5.50 -1.21
C GLN A 115 -6.62 -5.08 -2.69
N GLU A 116 -7.11 -3.87 -2.97
CA GLU A 116 -7.10 -3.28 -4.32
C GLU A 116 -5.68 -3.24 -4.89
N SER A 117 -4.71 -2.80 -4.08
CA SER A 117 -3.28 -2.77 -4.45
C SER A 117 -2.77 -4.15 -4.88
N CYS A 118 -3.17 -5.21 -4.16
CA CYS A 118 -2.82 -6.58 -4.51
C CYS A 118 -3.37 -6.98 -5.90
N HIS A 119 -4.61 -6.60 -6.22
CA HIS A 119 -5.19 -6.87 -7.54
C HIS A 119 -4.49 -6.10 -8.66
N THR A 120 -4.14 -4.84 -8.41
CA THR A 120 -3.40 -4.00 -9.37
C THR A 120 -2.04 -4.59 -9.69
N ILE A 121 -1.23 -4.95 -8.69
CA ILE A 121 0.10 -5.52 -8.94
C ILE A 121 0.01 -6.87 -9.62
N SER A 122 -0.92 -7.75 -9.22
CA SER A 122 -1.16 -9.04 -9.89
C SER A 122 -1.46 -8.85 -11.38
N SER A 123 -2.29 -7.87 -11.73
CA SER A 123 -2.62 -7.56 -13.12
C SER A 123 -1.41 -7.00 -13.88
N ALA A 124 -0.69 -6.04 -13.28
CA ALA A 124 0.46 -5.41 -13.91
C ALA A 124 1.59 -6.41 -14.20
N VAL A 125 1.94 -7.25 -13.23
CA VAL A 125 3.00 -8.25 -13.41
C VAL A 125 2.58 -9.36 -14.36
N ALA A 126 1.30 -9.77 -14.37
CA ALA A 126 0.80 -10.74 -15.34
C ALA A 126 0.93 -10.25 -16.78
N ILE A 127 0.56 -8.99 -17.04
CA ILE A 127 0.73 -8.37 -18.35
C ILE A 127 2.21 -8.33 -18.74
N ALA A 128 3.07 -7.82 -17.87
CA ALA A 128 4.48 -7.64 -18.18
C ALA A 128 5.24 -8.95 -18.36
N VAL A 129 4.97 -9.97 -17.53
CA VAL A 129 5.63 -11.28 -17.62
C VAL A 129 5.17 -12.05 -18.86
N ARG A 130 3.87 -12.09 -19.17
CA ARG A 130 3.36 -12.71 -20.41
C ARG A 130 3.92 -12.02 -21.65
N TYR A 131 4.01 -10.69 -21.63
CA TYR A 131 4.66 -9.91 -22.69
C TYR A 131 6.15 -10.25 -22.81
N ALA A 132 6.89 -10.30 -21.69
CA ALA A 132 8.32 -10.60 -21.69
C ALA A 132 8.64 -12.02 -22.21
N ALA A 133 7.74 -12.99 -21.95
CA ALA A 133 7.87 -14.35 -22.42
C ALA A 133 7.62 -14.51 -23.93
N THR A 134 6.85 -13.61 -24.55
CA THR A 134 6.43 -13.70 -25.95
C THR A 134 7.13 -12.69 -26.86
N ARG A 135 7.62 -11.57 -26.31
CA ARG A 135 8.38 -10.58 -27.05
C ARG A 135 9.84 -10.99 -27.12
N SER A 136 10.35 -11.17 -28.33
CA SER A 136 11.79 -11.27 -28.60
C SER A 136 12.34 -9.92 -29.08
N GLN A 137 13.59 -9.63 -28.71
CA GLN A 137 14.35 -8.48 -29.22
C GLN A 137 15.82 -8.65 -28.86
N PHE A 138 16.72 -8.43 -29.83
CA PHE A 138 18.16 -8.67 -29.69
C PHE A 138 18.50 -10.14 -29.41
N GLY A 139 19.79 -10.47 -29.41
CA GLY A 139 20.31 -11.81 -29.25
C GLY A 139 21.61 -12.00 -30.00
N GLU A 140 21.97 -13.25 -30.25
CA GLU A 140 23.06 -13.57 -31.19
C GLU A 140 22.65 -13.22 -32.62
N ARG A 141 23.61 -13.12 -33.55
CA ARG A 141 23.30 -12.84 -34.95
C ARG A 141 22.28 -13.86 -35.47
N ASP A 142 21.21 -13.35 -36.07
CA ASP A 142 20.08 -14.09 -36.67
C ASP A 142 19.19 -14.88 -35.68
N ARG A 143 19.39 -14.73 -34.37
CA ARG A 143 18.53 -15.37 -33.36
C ARG A 143 18.18 -14.43 -32.23
N GLU A 144 16.99 -13.83 -32.31
CA GLU A 144 16.45 -13.10 -31.18
C GLU A 144 16.01 -14.06 -30.06
N ILE A 145 16.16 -13.62 -28.81
CA ILE A 145 15.67 -14.34 -27.63
C ILE A 145 14.55 -13.56 -26.95
N PRO A 146 13.61 -14.24 -26.27
CA PRO A 146 12.57 -13.59 -25.49
C PRO A 146 13.16 -12.65 -24.42
N LEU A 147 12.47 -11.53 -24.14
CA LEU A 147 12.93 -10.55 -23.16
C LEU A 147 13.12 -11.17 -21.77
N ILE A 148 12.30 -12.16 -21.41
CA ILE A 148 12.39 -12.87 -20.12
C ILE A 148 13.70 -13.65 -19.93
N GLU A 149 14.45 -13.92 -21.00
CA GLU A 149 15.76 -14.61 -20.92
C GLU A 149 16.88 -13.70 -20.41
N TYR A 150 16.71 -12.37 -20.47
CA TYR A 150 17.72 -11.43 -19.99
C TYR A 150 17.65 -11.25 -18.47
N GLU A 151 18.79 -11.44 -17.79
CA GLU A 151 18.92 -11.28 -16.33
C GLU A 151 18.42 -9.92 -15.84
N LEU A 152 18.70 -8.83 -16.58
CA LEU A 152 18.17 -7.50 -16.25
C LEU A 152 16.64 -7.46 -16.28
N HIS A 153 16.00 -8.13 -17.24
CA HIS A 153 14.54 -8.15 -17.34
C HIS A 153 13.92 -8.98 -16.20
N GLN A 154 14.57 -10.08 -15.84
CA GLN A 154 14.21 -10.90 -14.69
C GLN A 154 14.32 -10.09 -13.39
N TRP A 155 15.48 -9.47 -13.11
CA TRP A 155 15.69 -8.65 -11.91
C TRP A 155 14.69 -7.49 -11.81
N ARG A 156 14.36 -6.84 -12.93
CA ARG A 156 13.39 -5.74 -12.97
C ARG A 156 11.95 -6.17 -12.67
N LEU A 157 11.55 -7.40 -13.00
CA LEU A 157 10.16 -7.86 -12.87
C LEU A 157 9.93 -8.86 -11.73
N PHE A 158 10.83 -9.81 -11.53
CA PHE A 158 10.58 -10.97 -10.65
C PHE A 158 10.51 -10.57 -9.18
N GLY A 159 11.24 -9.52 -8.77
CA GLY A 159 11.05 -8.91 -7.45
C GLY A 159 9.60 -8.45 -7.23
N TYR A 160 8.96 -7.84 -8.23
CA TYR A 160 7.55 -7.44 -8.16
C TYR A 160 6.58 -8.62 -8.29
N VAL A 161 6.94 -9.69 -9.02
CA VAL A 161 6.15 -10.94 -9.02
C VAL A 161 6.13 -11.54 -7.62
N ALA A 162 7.30 -11.64 -6.98
CA ALA A 162 7.41 -12.06 -5.60
C ALA A 162 6.61 -11.14 -4.67
N THR A 163 6.70 -9.82 -4.83
CA THR A 163 5.86 -8.85 -4.10
C THR A 163 4.36 -9.13 -4.28
N ALA A 164 3.89 -9.39 -5.50
CA ALA A 164 2.46 -9.64 -5.75
C ALA A 164 1.94 -10.84 -4.96
N VAL A 165 2.71 -11.93 -4.92
CA VAL A 165 2.36 -13.15 -4.17
C VAL A 165 2.42 -12.90 -2.66
N VAL A 166 3.54 -12.36 -2.16
CA VAL A 166 3.76 -12.17 -0.73
C VAL A 166 2.79 -11.14 -0.15
N PHE A 167 2.51 -10.04 -0.87
CA PHE A 167 1.49 -9.07 -0.44
C PHE A 167 0.09 -9.69 -0.37
N ARG A 168 -0.29 -10.52 -1.34
CA ARG A 168 -1.60 -11.19 -1.32
C ARG A 168 -1.73 -12.13 -0.12
N ILE A 169 -0.70 -12.93 0.17
CA ILE A 169 -0.67 -13.82 1.34
C ILE A 169 -0.76 -13.01 2.64
N TYR A 170 0.04 -11.95 2.75
CA TYR A 170 0.03 -11.06 3.91
C TYR A 170 -1.36 -10.45 4.13
N ILE A 171 -1.95 -9.85 3.10
CA ILE A 171 -3.23 -9.14 3.23
C ILE A 171 -4.38 -10.10 3.50
N GLU A 172 -4.38 -11.30 2.94
CA GLU A 172 -5.37 -12.34 3.28
C GLU A 172 -5.29 -12.69 4.77
N SER A 173 -4.08 -12.99 5.27
CA SER A 173 -3.85 -13.37 6.67
C SER A 173 -4.17 -12.23 7.63
N PHE A 174 -3.71 -11.01 7.32
CA PHE A 174 -3.95 -9.83 8.14
C PHE A 174 -5.43 -9.42 8.16
N THR A 175 -6.13 -9.49 7.02
CA THR A 175 -7.57 -9.23 6.96
C THR A 175 -8.33 -10.21 7.87
N ARG A 176 -7.96 -11.49 7.88
CA ARG A 176 -8.57 -12.48 8.77
C ARG A 176 -8.36 -12.16 10.25
N VAL A 177 -7.16 -11.73 10.64
CA VAL A 177 -6.89 -11.27 12.02
C VAL A 177 -7.77 -10.07 12.37
N TYR A 178 -7.83 -9.08 11.50
CA TYR A 178 -8.67 -7.89 11.67
C TYR A 178 -10.16 -8.24 11.85
N LEU A 179 -10.72 -9.02 10.92
CA LEU A 179 -12.13 -9.40 10.95
C LEU A 179 -12.47 -10.22 12.21
N ASN A 180 -11.59 -11.14 12.64
CA ASN A 180 -11.82 -11.90 13.87
C ASN A 180 -11.95 -11.00 15.11
N ILE A 181 -11.14 -9.94 15.20
CA ILE A 181 -11.18 -8.99 16.32
C ILE A 181 -12.45 -8.14 16.25
N VAL A 182 -12.82 -7.67 15.05
CA VAL A 182 -14.05 -6.90 14.82
C VAL A 182 -15.30 -7.73 15.15
N GLU A 183 -15.36 -8.98 14.71
CA GLU A 183 -16.46 -9.90 14.98
C GLU A 183 -16.64 -10.15 16.49
N LYS A 184 -15.55 -10.43 17.20
CA LYS A 184 -15.60 -10.64 18.66
C LYS A 184 -16.06 -9.37 19.40
N SER A 185 -15.57 -8.21 18.98
CA SER A 185 -15.97 -6.91 19.55
C SER A 185 -17.48 -6.65 19.33
N ASN A 186 -17.98 -6.83 18.11
CA ASN A 186 -19.39 -6.63 17.77
C ASN A 186 -20.33 -7.63 18.46
N ALA A 187 -19.86 -8.85 18.74
CA ALA A 187 -20.61 -9.85 19.47
C ALA A 187 -20.68 -9.59 21.00
N GLY A 188 -20.06 -8.51 21.49
CA GLY A 188 -20.00 -8.20 22.92
C GLY A 188 -19.15 -9.19 23.73
N LEU A 189 -18.33 -10.00 23.05
CA LEU A 189 -17.44 -10.94 23.71
C LEU A 189 -16.25 -10.17 24.30
N LYS A 190 -15.88 -10.50 25.54
CA LYS A 190 -14.69 -9.91 26.16
C LYS A 190 -13.46 -10.36 25.36
N VAL A 191 -12.81 -9.40 24.69
CA VAL A 191 -11.50 -9.58 24.09
C VAL A 191 -10.48 -9.03 25.08
N ASP A 192 -9.66 -9.91 25.64
CA ASP A 192 -8.56 -9.47 26.50
C ASP A 192 -7.61 -8.57 25.71
N ASN A 193 -7.18 -7.46 26.32
CA ASN A 193 -6.30 -6.45 25.72
C ASN A 193 -6.82 -5.88 24.37
N LEU A 194 -8.14 -5.72 24.22
CA LEU A 194 -8.76 -5.20 23.00
C LEU A 194 -8.20 -3.83 22.58
N SER A 195 -8.02 -2.92 23.53
CA SER A 195 -7.49 -1.57 23.27
C SER A 195 -6.07 -1.63 22.71
N GLU A 196 -5.22 -2.46 23.29
CA GLU A 196 -3.84 -2.68 22.86
C GLU A 196 -3.80 -3.33 21.48
N ALA A 197 -4.65 -4.33 21.22
CA ALA A 197 -4.78 -4.98 19.92
C ALA A 197 -5.25 -4.01 18.83
N VAL A 198 -6.25 -3.17 19.12
CA VAL A 198 -6.72 -2.12 18.20
C VAL A 198 -5.60 -1.12 17.92
N SER A 199 -4.85 -0.70 18.94
CA SER A 199 -3.71 0.21 18.74
C SER A 199 -2.58 -0.42 17.90
N GLU A 200 -2.32 -1.72 18.07
CA GLU A 200 -1.33 -2.45 17.27
C GLU A 200 -1.80 -2.60 15.81
N ILE A 201 -3.05 -3.00 15.58
CA ILE A 201 -3.66 -3.05 14.24
C ILE A 201 -3.56 -1.68 13.55
N HIS A 202 -3.89 -0.60 14.26
CA HIS A 202 -3.81 0.74 13.70
C HIS A 202 -2.38 1.09 13.26
N ALA A 203 -1.36 0.69 14.03
CA ALA A 203 0.04 0.86 13.64
C ALA A 203 0.39 0.01 12.42
N MET A 204 -0.04 -1.25 12.37
CA MET A 204 0.15 -2.15 11.22
C MET A 204 -0.48 -1.60 9.94
N VAL A 205 -1.74 -1.16 9.99
CA VAL A 205 -2.43 -0.59 8.83
C VAL A 205 -1.74 0.70 8.36
N SER A 206 -1.35 1.56 9.31
CA SER A 206 -0.74 2.86 9.01
C SER A 206 0.69 2.75 8.47
N SER A 207 1.40 1.65 8.71
CA SER A 207 2.69 1.37 8.07
C SER A 207 2.53 0.60 6.75
N SER A 208 1.63 -0.39 6.70
CA SER A 208 1.45 -1.28 5.55
C SER A 208 0.79 -0.59 4.36
N LYS A 209 -0.23 0.27 4.55
CA LYS A 209 -0.87 0.97 3.43
C LYS A 209 0.15 1.80 2.62
N PRO A 210 1.01 2.62 3.25
CA PRO A 210 2.08 3.32 2.54
C PRO A 210 3.04 2.38 1.79
N LEU A 211 3.50 1.30 2.42
CA LEU A 211 4.41 0.34 1.79
C LEU A 211 3.78 -0.26 0.52
N LEU A 212 2.57 -0.81 0.66
CA LEU A 212 1.90 -1.53 -0.43
C LEU A 212 1.58 -0.56 -1.58
N THR A 213 0.92 0.56 -1.29
CA THR A 213 0.47 1.49 -2.34
C THR A 213 1.64 2.10 -3.11
N TRP A 214 2.73 2.51 -2.45
CA TRP A 214 3.93 2.99 -3.14
C TRP A 214 4.62 1.90 -3.95
N THR A 215 4.78 0.70 -3.38
CA THR A 215 5.45 -0.42 -4.09
C THR A 215 4.67 -0.84 -5.32
N VAL A 216 3.33 -0.86 -5.25
CA VAL A 216 2.48 -1.19 -6.40
C VAL A 216 2.50 -0.09 -7.47
N LEU A 217 2.60 1.19 -7.09
CA LEU A 217 2.78 2.27 -8.05
C LEU A 217 4.12 2.16 -8.79
N GLU A 218 5.20 1.85 -8.07
CA GLU A 218 6.52 1.56 -8.65
C GLU A 218 6.46 0.33 -9.58
N ALA A 219 5.80 -0.74 -9.15
CA ALA A 219 5.62 -1.96 -9.92
C ALA A 219 4.86 -1.71 -11.23
N ALA A 220 3.74 -0.99 -11.17
CA ALA A 220 2.93 -0.67 -12.35
C ALA A 220 3.73 0.15 -13.37
N GLN A 221 4.52 1.12 -12.91
CA GLN A 221 5.42 1.89 -13.77
C GLN A 221 6.51 1.00 -14.38
N GLN A 222 7.14 0.12 -13.59
CA GLN A 222 8.17 -0.78 -14.10
C GLN A 222 7.62 -1.80 -15.10
N CYS A 223 6.42 -2.34 -14.86
CA CYS A 223 5.72 -3.23 -15.79
C CYS A 223 5.44 -2.53 -17.14
N ARG A 224 4.99 -1.26 -17.09
CA ARG A 224 4.77 -0.43 -18.29
C ARG A 224 6.06 -0.23 -19.08
N GLU A 225 7.16 0.10 -18.40
CA GLU A 225 8.46 0.30 -19.03
C GLU A 225 9.05 -0.99 -19.60
N ALA A 226 8.88 -2.12 -18.90
CA ALA A 226 9.31 -3.44 -19.36
C ALA A 226 8.59 -3.88 -20.65
N CYS A 227 7.36 -3.40 -20.86
CA CYS A 227 6.61 -3.61 -22.10
C CYS A 227 7.00 -2.68 -23.26
N GLY A 228 8.03 -1.84 -23.09
CA GLY A 228 8.54 -0.92 -24.10
C GLY A 228 7.48 0.04 -24.65
N GLY A 229 7.55 0.36 -25.94
CA GLY A 229 6.60 1.26 -26.59
C GLY A 229 5.16 0.72 -26.58
N HIS A 230 4.98 -0.60 -26.66
CA HIS A 230 3.64 -1.21 -26.61
C HIS A 230 2.96 -1.00 -25.26
N GLY A 231 3.73 -0.94 -24.17
CA GLY A 231 3.22 -0.63 -22.83
C GLY A 231 2.62 0.77 -22.69
N TYR A 232 2.87 1.69 -23.64
CA TYR A 232 2.29 3.03 -23.65
C TYR A 232 0.90 3.09 -24.32
N LEU A 233 0.50 2.02 -25.03
CA LEU A 233 -0.79 1.97 -25.71
C LEU A 233 -1.93 1.84 -24.69
N LYS A 234 -3.06 2.53 -24.94
CA LYS A 234 -4.27 2.42 -24.11
C LYS A 234 -4.73 0.96 -23.97
N CYS A 235 -4.71 0.20 -25.07
CA CYS A 235 -5.10 -1.22 -25.09
C CYS A 235 -4.15 -2.16 -24.33
N ALA A 236 -2.97 -1.69 -23.88
CA ALA A 236 -2.11 -2.43 -22.97
C ALA A 236 -2.59 -2.37 -21.51
N ASN A 237 -3.50 -1.45 -21.17
CA ASN A 237 -4.09 -1.23 -19.84
C ASN A 237 -3.12 -0.86 -18.71
N LEU A 238 -1.80 -0.94 -18.92
CA LEU A 238 -0.79 -0.60 -17.90
C LEU A 238 -0.80 0.88 -17.51
N GLY A 239 -1.10 1.78 -18.46
CA GLY A 239 -1.27 3.21 -18.17
C GLY A 239 -2.45 3.49 -17.26
N ASP A 240 -3.59 2.85 -17.52
CA ASP A 240 -4.80 3.01 -16.71
C ASP A 240 -4.66 2.38 -15.33
N LEU A 241 -4.12 1.16 -15.25
CA LEU A 241 -3.83 0.50 -13.97
C LEU A 241 -2.97 1.40 -13.08
N ARG A 242 -1.90 1.97 -13.63
CA ARG A 242 -1.04 2.92 -12.92
C ARG A 242 -1.80 4.17 -12.48
N SER A 243 -2.49 4.84 -13.40
CA SER A 243 -3.18 6.11 -13.11
C SER A 243 -4.35 5.96 -12.14
N HIS A 244 -5.07 4.83 -12.19
CA HIS A 244 -6.12 4.52 -11.22
C HIS A 244 -5.55 4.29 -9.83
N HIS A 245 -4.47 3.50 -9.76
CA HIS A 245 -3.80 3.19 -8.50
C HIS A 245 -3.12 4.40 -7.87
N GLU A 246 -2.71 5.40 -8.66
CA GLU A 246 -2.02 6.61 -8.18
C GLU A 246 -2.79 7.34 -7.08
N ALA A 247 -4.12 7.36 -7.11
CA ALA A 247 -4.93 8.00 -6.07
C ALA A 247 -4.79 7.33 -4.68
N THR A 248 -4.48 6.03 -4.65
CA THR A 248 -4.38 5.22 -3.41
C THR A 248 -3.28 5.72 -2.48
N VAL A 249 -2.25 6.40 -2.99
CA VAL A 249 -1.13 6.90 -2.16
C VAL A 249 -1.52 8.15 -1.35
N THR A 250 -2.67 8.76 -1.66
CA THR A 250 -3.12 10.04 -1.08
C THR A 250 -4.40 9.90 -0.26
N TYR A 251 -5.44 9.25 -0.78
CA TYR A 251 -6.69 9.13 -0.03
C TYR A 251 -6.58 8.15 1.14
N GLU A 252 -7.53 8.23 2.08
CA GLU A 252 -7.53 7.48 3.35
C GLU A 252 -6.27 7.73 4.22
N GLY A 253 -5.62 8.86 3.99
CA GLY A 253 -4.40 9.31 4.66
C GLY A 253 -3.21 9.31 3.70
N ASP A 254 -2.59 10.49 3.56
CA ASP A 254 -1.34 10.65 2.82
C ASP A 254 -0.28 9.69 3.35
N ASN A 255 0.40 8.99 2.44
CA ASN A 255 1.37 7.97 2.80
C ASN A 255 2.51 8.50 3.70
N SER A 256 2.94 9.75 3.53
CA SER A 256 4.00 10.34 4.35
C SER A 256 3.51 10.73 5.74
N VAL A 257 2.25 11.13 5.87
CA VAL A 257 1.62 11.46 7.17
C VAL A 257 1.36 10.20 7.99
N LEU A 258 0.94 9.10 7.37
CA LEU A 258 0.61 7.85 8.07
C LEU A 258 1.80 7.23 8.81
N SER A 259 3.02 7.39 8.29
CA SER A 259 4.25 6.97 8.97
C SER A 259 4.37 7.52 10.40
N GLN A 260 3.79 8.68 10.69
CA GLN A 260 3.84 9.24 12.05
C GLN A 260 2.98 8.44 13.03
N GLN A 261 1.84 7.90 12.61
CA GLN A 261 0.93 7.13 13.47
C GLN A 261 1.60 5.84 13.95
N ALA A 262 2.14 5.06 13.01
CA ALA A 262 2.88 3.83 13.31
C ALA A 262 4.18 4.11 14.08
N GLY A 263 4.94 5.15 13.69
CA GLY A 263 6.19 5.52 14.34
C GLY A 263 6.03 5.91 15.82
N ASN A 264 4.93 6.59 16.15
CA ASN A 264 4.60 6.93 17.53
C ASN A 264 4.27 5.70 18.38
N TRP A 265 3.59 4.69 17.81
CA TRP A 265 3.31 3.45 18.52
C TRP A 265 4.59 2.65 18.75
N LEU A 266 5.41 2.48 17.70
CA LEU A 266 6.66 1.73 17.77
C LEU A 266 7.63 2.28 18.84
N LEU A 267 7.78 3.61 18.93
CA LEU A 267 8.64 4.19 19.97
C LEU A 267 8.13 3.97 21.39
N ARG A 268 6.80 3.97 21.61
CA ARG A 268 6.24 3.64 22.92
C ARG A 268 6.63 2.23 23.32
N GLN A 269 6.48 1.26 22.40
CA GLN A 269 6.87 -0.14 22.65
C GLN A 269 8.36 -0.28 22.92
N TYR A 270 9.20 0.43 22.15
CA TYR A 270 10.65 0.44 22.35
C TYR A 270 11.06 1.04 23.70
N THR A 271 10.45 2.16 24.10
CA THR A 271 10.70 2.78 25.42
C THR A 271 10.28 1.85 26.55
N ALA A 272 9.12 1.19 26.45
CA ALA A 272 8.66 0.22 27.44
C ALA A 272 9.65 -0.93 27.60
N ALA A 273 10.09 -1.54 26.48
CA ALA A 273 11.08 -2.62 26.49
C ALA A 273 12.40 -2.19 27.14
N ARG A 274 12.91 -0.98 26.83
CA ARG A 274 14.16 -0.45 27.43
C ARG A 274 14.06 -0.20 28.93
N GLN A 275 12.87 0.08 29.44
CA GLN A 275 12.60 0.30 30.86
C GLN A 275 12.32 -1.00 31.62
N GLY A 276 12.35 -2.16 30.95
CA GLY A 276 11.99 -3.45 31.54
C GLY A 276 10.49 -3.62 31.75
N ASN A 277 9.66 -2.75 31.15
CA ASN A 277 8.21 -2.87 31.16
C ASN A 277 7.75 -3.87 30.09
N ALA A 278 6.52 -4.37 30.24
CA ALA A 278 5.89 -5.21 29.23
C ALA A 278 5.72 -4.45 27.91
N VAL A 279 5.87 -5.16 26.79
CA VAL A 279 5.60 -4.66 25.44
C VAL A 279 4.14 -4.96 25.11
N ASP A 280 3.34 -3.94 24.83
CA ASP A 280 1.93 -4.04 24.50
C ASP A 280 1.75 -4.41 23.02
N SER A 281 2.05 -5.68 22.72
CA SER A 281 1.95 -6.28 21.38
C SER A 281 1.23 -7.62 21.46
N PRO A 282 -0.09 -7.63 21.69
CA PRO A 282 -0.87 -8.87 21.79
C PRO A 282 -0.84 -9.72 20.51
N LEU A 283 -0.59 -9.13 19.33
CA LEU A 283 -0.39 -9.86 18.07
C LEU A 283 1.08 -10.28 17.87
N GLY A 284 1.97 -9.97 18.82
CA GLY A 284 3.37 -10.38 18.82
C GLY A 284 4.25 -9.72 17.76
N THR A 285 3.77 -8.68 17.06
CA THR A 285 4.50 -8.06 15.95
C THR A 285 5.77 -7.33 16.36
N VAL A 286 5.93 -7.00 17.65
CA VAL A 286 7.15 -6.40 18.20
C VAL A 286 7.63 -7.07 19.49
N GLY A 287 7.18 -8.31 19.76
CA GLY A 287 7.58 -9.05 20.96
C GLY A 287 9.10 -9.27 21.09
N PHE A 288 9.81 -9.29 19.95
CA PHE A 288 11.27 -9.43 19.90
C PHE A 288 12.04 -8.25 20.53
N LEU A 289 11.39 -7.10 20.77
CA LEU A 289 12.02 -5.93 21.39
C LEU A 289 12.46 -6.19 22.83
N ALA A 290 11.83 -7.14 23.53
CA ALA A 290 12.27 -7.56 24.87
C ALA A 290 13.74 -8.04 24.88
N ASP A 291 14.18 -8.67 23.78
CA ASP A 291 15.56 -9.12 23.56
C ASP A 291 16.36 -8.17 22.65
N GLY A 292 15.93 -6.91 22.50
CA GLY A 292 16.50 -5.94 21.55
C GLY A 292 18.02 -5.81 21.58
N HIS A 293 18.62 -5.88 22.77
CA HIS A 293 20.07 -5.81 22.97
C HIS A 293 20.83 -6.99 22.36
N ARG A 294 20.24 -8.19 22.32
CA ARG A 294 20.84 -9.39 21.71
C ARG A 294 20.88 -9.24 20.20
N TRP A 295 19.76 -8.79 19.61
CA TRP A 295 19.70 -8.52 18.19
C TRP A 295 20.76 -7.51 17.79
N LEU A 296 20.89 -6.38 18.49
CA LEU A 296 21.88 -5.35 18.17
C LEU A 296 23.35 -5.79 18.28
N ALA A 297 23.63 -6.90 18.98
CA ALA A 297 24.98 -7.45 19.08
C ALA A 297 25.38 -8.34 17.89
N ASP A 298 24.42 -8.74 17.05
CA ASP A 298 24.68 -9.58 15.88
C ASP A 298 25.34 -8.80 14.74
N THR A 299 26.18 -9.52 14.00
CA THR A 299 26.89 -9.03 12.81
C THR A 299 26.77 -10.05 11.68
N PHE A 300 26.91 -9.56 10.45
CA PHE A 300 26.88 -10.39 9.25
C PHE A 300 28.08 -11.34 9.21
N ARG A 301 27.80 -12.64 9.10
CA ARG A 301 28.81 -13.72 9.12
C ARG A 301 28.69 -14.70 7.96
N CYS A 302 27.74 -14.47 7.05
CA CYS A 302 27.53 -15.39 5.93
C CYS A 302 28.68 -15.28 4.91
N THR A 303 29.05 -16.42 4.33
CA THR A 303 30.11 -16.55 3.32
C THR A 303 29.58 -17.06 1.98
N THR A 304 28.37 -17.62 1.94
CA THR A 304 27.71 -18.12 0.72
C THR A 304 26.30 -17.55 0.56
N THR A 305 25.77 -17.56 -0.66
CA THR A 305 24.41 -17.09 -0.95
C THR A 305 23.33 -17.96 -0.29
N ASP A 306 23.54 -19.28 -0.20
CA ASP A 306 22.60 -20.22 0.43
C ASP A 306 22.31 -19.89 1.91
N GLN A 307 23.29 -19.35 2.64
CA GLN A 307 23.08 -18.94 4.03
C GLN A 307 22.12 -17.75 4.15
N LEU A 308 22.04 -16.89 3.12
CA LEU A 308 21.10 -15.78 3.07
C LEU A 308 19.70 -16.24 2.64
N LYS A 309 19.61 -17.30 1.83
CA LYS A 309 18.36 -17.85 1.28
C LYS A 309 17.56 -18.67 2.31
N THR A 310 17.49 -18.19 3.55
CA THR A 310 16.76 -18.84 4.66
C THR A 310 15.76 -17.88 5.32
N PRO A 311 14.57 -18.36 5.75
CA PRO A 311 13.63 -17.54 6.51
C PRO A 311 14.23 -16.96 7.79
N GLN A 312 15.12 -17.71 8.44
CA GLN A 312 15.79 -17.30 9.67
C GLN A 312 16.70 -16.10 9.42
N PHE A 313 17.53 -16.12 8.37
CA PHE A 313 18.39 -14.98 8.03
C PHE A 313 17.56 -13.71 7.75
N ILE A 314 16.51 -13.83 6.94
CA ILE A 314 15.65 -12.68 6.59
C ILE A 314 14.98 -12.12 7.85
N THR A 315 14.34 -12.97 8.64
CA THR A 315 13.62 -12.53 9.84
C THR A 315 14.53 -11.96 10.93
N SER A 316 15.72 -12.54 11.16
CA SER A 316 16.67 -12.01 12.13
C SER A 316 17.27 -10.68 11.67
N THR A 317 17.56 -10.53 10.38
CA THR A 317 18.08 -9.28 9.81
C THR A 317 17.05 -8.15 9.95
N TYR A 318 15.77 -8.41 9.71
CA TYR A 318 14.71 -7.41 9.94
C TYR A 318 14.55 -7.05 11.42
N LYS A 319 14.65 -8.01 12.34
CA LYS A 319 14.61 -7.73 13.79
C LYS A 319 15.80 -6.86 14.22
N TRP A 320 17.00 -7.18 13.74
CA TRP A 320 18.19 -6.36 13.94
C TRP A 320 17.96 -4.93 13.44
N LEU A 321 17.49 -4.80 12.19
CA LEU A 321 17.31 -3.51 11.52
C LEU A 321 16.25 -2.65 12.23
N LEU A 322 15.16 -3.24 12.67
CA LEU A 322 14.14 -2.55 13.46
C LEU A 322 14.67 -2.08 14.81
N CYS A 323 15.40 -2.93 15.54
CA CYS A 323 16.03 -2.54 16.79
C CYS A 323 17.00 -1.36 16.61
N TRP A 324 17.80 -1.37 15.55
CA TRP A 324 18.75 -0.30 15.25
C TRP A 324 18.03 0.99 14.87
N LEU A 325 17.05 0.93 13.97
CA LEU A 325 16.27 2.10 13.55
C LEU A 325 15.48 2.72 14.71
N LEU A 326 14.94 1.90 15.62
CA LEU A 326 14.28 2.37 16.83
C LEU A 326 15.23 3.11 17.76
N LYS A 327 16.41 2.54 18.00
CA LYS A 327 17.48 3.17 18.79
C LYS A 327 17.84 4.53 18.20
N GLU A 328 18.20 4.57 16.92
CA GLU A 328 18.58 5.80 16.20
C GLU A 328 17.47 6.86 16.23
N THR A 329 16.22 6.44 16.05
CA THR A 329 15.06 7.36 16.06
C THR A 329 14.83 7.92 17.46
N GLN A 330 14.94 7.09 18.50
CA GLN A 330 14.79 7.50 19.89
C GLN A 330 15.90 8.46 20.32
N GLU A 331 17.16 8.15 20.02
CA GLU A 331 18.31 9.01 20.35
C GLU A 331 18.21 10.37 19.67
N LYS A 332 17.76 10.39 18.40
CA LYS A 332 17.49 11.64 17.70
C LYS A 332 16.36 12.43 18.37
N TYR A 333 15.25 11.78 18.73
CA TYR A 333 14.14 12.42 19.43
C TYR A 333 14.58 13.01 20.78
N GLU A 334 15.34 12.26 21.58
CA GLU A 334 15.89 12.69 22.87
C GLU A 334 16.85 13.87 22.70
N SER A 335 17.70 13.85 21.66
CA SER A 335 18.60 14.96 21.32
C SER A 335 17.85 16.24 20.93
N GLU A 336 16.71 16.15 20.25
CA GLU A 336 15.89 17.33 19.93
C GLU A 336 15.10 17.82 21.16
N MET A 337 14.64 16.91 22.01
CA MET A 337 14.01 17.26 23.29
C MET A 337 14.98 17.98 24.24
N SER A 338 16.24 17.54 24.31
CA SER A 338 17.26 18.17 25.17
C SER A 338 17.63 19.59 24.73
N LYS A 339 17.34 19.97 23.49
CA LYS A 339 17.44 21.35 22.97
C LYS A 339 16.25 22.25 23.39
N GLY A 340 15.35 21.75 24.24
CA GLY A 340 14.17 22.50 24.72
C GLY A 340 13.03 22.57 23.71
N LEU A 341 13.04 21.76 22.64
CA LEU A 341 11.96 21.72 21.67
C LEU A 341 10.71 21.06 22.26
N SER A 342 9.54 21.48 21.79
CA SER A 342 8.29 20.79 22.11
C SER A 342 8.27 19.37 21.55
N LYS A 343 7.46 18.48 22.15
CA LYS A 343 7.27 17.11 21.66
C LYS A 343 6.91 17.07 20.16
N PHE A 344 6.08 18.02 19.71
CA PHE A 344 5.68 18.13 18.31
C PHE A 344 6.86 18.50 17.39
N GLN A 345 7.67 19.49 17.79
CA GLN A 345 8.85 19.91 17.01
C GLN A 345 9.93 18.82 16.98
N ALA A 346 10.22 18.18 18.12
CA ALA A 346 11.16 17.08 18.18
C ALA A 346 10.71 15.92 17.28
N LYS A 347 9.42 15.58 17.31
CA LYS A 347 8.84 14.59 16.40
C LYS A 347 8.91 14.98 14.93
N THR A 348 8.77 16.25 14.60
CA THR A 348 8.90 16.68 13.21
C THR A 348 10.36 16.54 12.73
N LYS A 349 11.32 16.88 13.61
CA LYS A 349 12.76 16.85 13.27
C LYS A 349 13.38 15.46 13.19
N SER A 350 12.80 14.42 13.78
CA SER A 350 13.28 13.04 13.59
C SER A 350 12.49 12.25 12.52
N GLN A 351 11.70 12.90 11.66
CA GLN A 351 10.93 12.17 10.63
C GLN A 351 11.77 11.72 9.46
N VAL A 352 12.50 12.66 8.87
CA VAL A 352 13.29 12.42 7.66
C VAL A 352 14.47 11.49 7.99
N TYR A 353 14.65 10.43 7.20
CA TYR A 353 15.68 9.38 7.36
C TYR A 353 15.62 8.54 8.64
N ARG A 354 14.55 8.65 9.43
CA ARG A 354 14.37 7.90 10.69
C ARG A 354 12.98 7.30 10.75
N TRP A 355 11.94 8.00 11.26
CA TRP A 355 10.57 7.44 11.30
C TRP A 355 10.07 6.92 9.94
N LYS A 356 10.36 7.63 8.85
CA LYS A 356 9.98 7.19 7.50
C LYS A 356 10.56 5.80 7.17
N THR A 357 11.86 5.61 7.40
CA THR A 357 12.54 4.33 7.15
C THR A 357 12.07 3.26 8.14
N LEU A 358 11.99 3.60 9.44
CA LEU A 358 11.51 2.70 10.50
C LEU A 358 10.14 2.11 10.18
N THR A 359 9.17 2.95 9.82
CA THR A 359 7.80 2.47 9.55
C THR A 359 7.72 1.64 8.27
N ARG A 360 8.51 1.96 7.25
CA ARG A 360 8.64 1.13 6.05
C ARG A 360 9.22 -0.24 6.38
N VAL A 361 10.32 -0.31 7.12
CA VAL A 361 10.95 -1.57 7.54
C VAL A 361 10.00 -2.38 8.42
N TYR A 362 9.22 -1.73 9.28
CA TYR A 362 8.21 -2.41 10.09
C TYR A 362 7.13 -3.04 9.22
N ALA A 363 6.59 -2.31 8.24
CA ALA A 363 5.63 -2.87 7.29
C ALA A 363 6.21 -4.05 6.49
N GLU A 364 7.46 -3.95 6.03
CA GLU A 364 8.13 -5.05 5.31
C GLU A 364 8.31 -6.27 6.23
N TYR A 365 8.67 -6.06 7.50
CA TYR A 365 8.75 -7.11 8.50
C TYR A 365 7.39 -7.77 8.76
N LEU A 366 6.30 -7.00 8.83
CA LEU A 366 4.94 -7.55 8.94
C LEU A 366 4.61 -8.45 7.74
N VAL A 367 4.90 -7.99 6.53
CA VAL A 367 4.72 -8.78 5.31
C VAL A 367 5.50 -10.09 5.40
N ILE A 368 6.74 -10.06 5.89
CA ILE A 368 7.60 -11.24 6.06
C ILE A 368 7.00 -12.23 7.07
N ILE A 369 6.71 -11.80 8.30
CA ILE A 369 6.30 -12.76 9.35
C ILE A 369 4.94 -13.38 9.08
N PHE A 370 3.98 -12.60 8.58
CA PHE A 370 2.64 -13.11 8.26
C PHE A 370 2.68 -14.04 7.05
N SER A 371 3.52 -13.74 6.05
CA SER A 371 3.66 -14.60 4.88
C SER A 371 4.32 -15.92 5.24
N LEU A 372 5.39 -15.88 6.04
CA LEU A 372 6.06 -17.09 6.51
C LEU A 372 5.10 -18.02 7.26
N GLU A 373 4.38 -17.49 8.26
CA GLU A 373 3.40 -18.26 9.03
C GLU A 373 2.28 -18.84 8.12
N SER A 374 1.89 -18.08 7.09
CA SER A 374 0.84 -18.52 6.17
C SER A 374 1.34 -19.61 5.22
N ILE A 375 2.57 -19.50 4.70
CA ILE A 375 3.20 -20.48 3.80
C ILE A 375 3.36 -21.83 4.50
N GLU A 376 3.75 -21.85 5.77
CA GLU A 376 3.88 -23.08 6.57
C GLU A 376 2.56 -23.88 6.67
N LYS A 377 1.42 -23.19 6.53
CA LYS A 377 0.07 -23.78 6.59
C LYS A 377 -0.51 -24.13 5.21
N LYS A 378 0.17 -23.79 4.10
CA LYS A 378 -0.25 -24.15 2.73
C LYS A 378 0.15 -25.58 2.38
N GLU A 379 -0.44 -26.10 1.31
CA GLU A 379 -0.18 -27.43 0.77
C GLU A 379 1.31 -27.63 0.47
N ARG A 380 1.86 -28.79 0.87
CA ARG A 380 3.30 -29.09 0.77
C ARG A 380 3.86 -28.95 -0.65
N GLU A 381 3.04 -29.21 -1.67
CA GLU A 381 3.43 -29.10 -3.08
C GLU A 381 3.63 -27.65 -3.53
N LEU A 382 2.95 -26.69 -2.90
CA LEU A 382 3.06 -25.26 -3.20
C LEU A 382 4.19 -24.58 -2.43
N GLN A 383 4.57 -25.12 -1.27
CA GLN A 383 5.58 -24.52 -0.40
C GLN A 383 6.91 -24.21 -1.10
N PRO A 384 7.50 -25.08 -1.97
CA PRO A 384 8.77 -24.79 -2.61
C PRO A 384 8.78 -23.48 -3.42
N VAL A 385 7.78 -23.28 -4.29
CA VAL A 385 7.69 -22.05 -5.10
C VAL A 385 7.35 -20.82 -4.24
N LEU A 386 6.48 -21.00 -3.23
CA LEU A 386 6.14 -19.93 -2.30
C LEU A 386 7.34 -19.48 -1.46
N TYR A 387 8.17 -20.40 -0.98
CA TYR A 387 9.42 -20.08 -0.28
C TYR A 387 10.44 -19.40 -1.20
N LYS A 388 10.54 -19.83 -2.46
CA LYS A 388 11.42 -19.17 -3.45
C LYS A 388 11.01 -17.70 -3.66
N LEU A 389 9.71 -17.45 -3.84
CA LEU A 389 9.15 -16.09 -3.99
C LEU A 389 9.29 -15.27 -2.69
N PHE A 390 9.00 -15.85 -1.54
CA PHE A 390 9.20 -15.22 -0.23
C PHE A 390 10.67 -14.81 -0.03
N THR A 391 11.61 -15.70 -0.35
CA THR A 391 13.04 -15.45 -0.21
C THR A 391 13.50 -14.34 -1.17
N LEU A 392 13.02 -14.36 -2.43
CA LEU A 392 13.29 -13.30 -3.39
C LEU A 392 12.78 -11.96 -2.87
N TYR A 393 11.52 -11.87 -2.41
CA TYR A 393 10.96 -10.64 -1.84
C TYR A 393 11.77 -10.16 -0.64
N GLY A 394 12.12 -11.04 0.29
CA GLY A 394 12.86 -10.68 1.50
C GLY A 394 14.26 -10.13 1.22
N LEU A 395 15.05 -10.82 0.39
CA LEU A 395 16.38 -10.36 0.03
C LEU A 395 16.36 -9.12 -0.87
N TRP A 396 15.45 -9.09 -1.86
CA TRP A 396 15.27 -7.91 -2.73
C TRP A 396 14.83 -6.66 -1.96
N SER A 397 14.02 -6.83 -0.91
CA SER A 397 13.63 -5.72 -0.03
C SER A 397 14.79 -5.29 0.87
N LEU A 398 15.56 -6.24 1.42
CA LEU A 398 16.76 -5.93 2.23
C LEU A 398 17.86 -5.21 1.43
N ASP A 399 18.01 -5.45 0.13
CA ASP A 399 18.97 -4.70 -0.72
C ASP A 399 18.73 -3.17 -0.63
N LYS A 400 17.47 -2.75 -0.47
CA LYS A 400 17.07 -1.35 -0.36
C LYS A 400 17.49 -0.70 0.96
N HIS A 401 17.86 -1.51 1.97
CA HIS A 401 18.25 -1.08 3.31
C HIS A 401 19.73 -1.36 3.61
N LEU A 402 20.55 -1.60 2.58
CA LEU A 402 21.99 -1.81 2.76
C LEU A 402 22.65 -0.63 3.50
N VAL A 403 22.23 0.61 3.23
CA VAL A 403 22.77 1.80 3.90
C VAL A 403 22.60 1.71 5.41
N GLU A 404 21.40 1.41 5.88
CA GLU A 404 21.06 1.26 7.29
C GLU A 404 21.80 0.07 7.93
N LEU A 405 21.88 -1.07 7.22
CA LEU A 405 22.60 -2.26 7.67
C LEU A 405 24.11 -1.99 7.85
N TYR A 406 24.71 -1.20 6.98
CA TYR A 406 26.11 -0.77 7.13
C TYR A 406 26.30 0.31 8.19
N GLN A 407 25.40 1.30 8.27
CA GLN A 407 25.49 2.37 9.26
C GLN A 407 25.39 1.86 10.70
N GLY A 408 24.54 0.87 10.96
CA GLY A 408 24.45 0.27 12.29
C GLY A 408 25.47 -0.82 12.58
N GLY A 409 26.34 -1.16 11.62
CA GLY A 409 27.43 -2.11 11.82
C GLY A 409 27.04 -3.59 11.71
N PHE A 410 25.86 -3.93 11.17
CA PHE A 410 25.52 -5.32 10.84
C PHE A 410 26.47 -5.84 9.77
N GLY A 411 26.53 -5.13 8.64
CA GLY A 411 27.44 -5.42 7.55
C GLY A 411 28.77 -4.67 7.72
N SER A 412 29.87 -5.31 7.30
CA SER A 412 31.15 -4.64 7.08
C SER A 412 31.79 -5.14 5.79
N GLY A 413 32.60 -4.29 5.14
CA GLY A 413 33.20 -4.59 3.84
C GLY A 413 32.16 -4.85 2.74
N GLU A 414 32.56 -5.57 1.69
CA GLU A 414 31.71 -5.81 0.52
C GLU A 414 30.80 -7.06 0.62
N ALA A 415 31.07 -7.95 1.58
CA ALA A 415 30.51 -9.31 1.58
C ALA A 415 28.98 -9.34 1.63
N LEU A 416 28.36 -8.54 2.50
CA LEU A 416 26.89 -8.45 2.63
C LEU A 416 26.25 -8.04 1.30
N ALA A 417 26.63 -6.88 0.76
CA ALA A 417 26.05 -6.36 -0.47
C ALA A 417 26.29 -7.31 -1.66
N ARG A 418 27.50 -7.86 -1.78
CA ARG A 418 27.86 -8.78 -2.87
C ARG A 418 27.04 -10.07 -2.80
N LEU A 419 27.02 -10.75 -1.64
CA LEU A 419 26.29 -12.01 -1.48
C LEU A 419 24.78 -11.82 -1.60
N LEU A 420 24.23 -10.73 -1.05
CA LEU A 420 22.80 -10.46 -1.13
C LEU A 420 22.35 -10.26 -2.59
N ARG A 421 23.07 -9.44 -3.35
CA ARG A 421 22.75 -9.20 -4.77
C ARG A 421 22.94 -10.45 -5.62
N SER A 422 24.00 -11.23 -5.38
CA SER A 422 24.18 -12.53 -6.03
C SER A 422 23.02 -13.48 -5.74
N ALA A 423 22.57 -13.58 -4.48
CA ALA A 423 21.44 -14.43 -4.10
C ALA A 423 20.13 -13.98 -4.78
N VAL A 424 19.90 -12.68 -4.94
CA VAL A 424 18.74 -12.15 -5.68
C VAL A 424 18.79 -12.57 -7.16
N LEU A 425 19.95 -12.49 -7.82
CA LEU A 425 20.10 -12.89 -9.22
C LEU A 425 19.94 -14.41 -9.40
N GLU A 426 20.54 -15.21 -8.51
CA GLU A 426 20.34 -16.67 -8.48
C GLU A 426 18.86 -17.03 -8.38
N LEU A 427 18.13 -16.42 -7.42
CA LEU A 427 16.69 -16.64 -7.25
C LEU A 427 15.88 -16.20 -8.48
N CYS A 428 16.29 -15.14 -9.18
CA CYS A 428 15.66 -14.74 -10.42
C CYS A 428 15.85 -15.81 -11.51
N GLY A 429 17.08 -16.33 -11.67
CA GLY A 429 17.37 -17.43 -12.58
C GLY A 429 16.56 -18.69 -12.27
N ASP A 430 16.48 -19.07 -10.98
CA ASP A 430 15.74 -20.24 -10.50
C ASP A 430 14.21 -20.12 -10.66
N LEU A 431 13.66 -18.90 -10.67
CA LEU A 431 12.23 -18.65 -10.88
C LEU A 431 11.84 -18.57 -12.35
N LYS A 432 12.79 -18.33 -13.27
CA LYS A 432 12.52 -18.05 -14.69
C LYS A 432 11.61 -19.11 -15.33
N GLY A 433 11.85 -20.39 -15.05
CA GLY A 433 11.07 -21.50 -15.62
C GLY A 433 9.64 -21.62 -15.07
N GLU A 434 9.34 -21.01 -13.92
CA GLU A 434 8.06 -21.15 -13.21
C GLU A 434 7.24 -19.85 -13.27
N VAL A 435 7.87 -18.71 -13.59
CA VAL A 435 7.28 -17.37 -13.39
C VAL A 435 6.02 -17.12 -14.20
N VAL A 436 5.90 -17.70 -15.41
CA VAL A 436 4.68 -17.59 -16.23
C VAL A 436 3.52 -18.28 -15.51
N THR A 437 3.73 -19.49 -15.00
CA THR A 437 2.74 -20.23 -14.20
C THR A 437 2.36 -19.48 -12.93
N VAL A 438 3.33 -18.84 -12.26
CA VAL A 438 3.06 -18.01 -11.08
C VAL A 438 2.14 -16.84 -11.42
N VAL A 439 2.41 -16.11 -12.51
CA VAL A 439 1.54 -14.99 -12.89
C VAL A 439 0.20 -15.46 -13.45
N ASP A 440 0.12 -16.64 -14.05
CA ASP A 440 -1.15 -17.23 -14.49
C ASP A 440 -2.05 -17.59 -13.30
N ALA A 441 -1.46 -18.03 -12.18
CA ALA A 441 -2.20 -18.26 -10.94
C ALA A 441 -2.69 -16.95 -10.26
N LEU A 442 -2.03 -15.82 -10.54
CA LEU A 442 -2.42 -14.49 -10.06
C LEU A 442 -3.41 -13.78 -10.98
N ALA A 443 -3.33 -14.05 -12.29
CA ALA A 443 -4.04 -13.29 -13.29
C ALA A 443 -5.55 -13.53 -13.19
N PRO A 444 -6.37 -12.46 -13.23
CA PRO A 444 -7.79 -12.63 -13.49
C PRO A 444 -8.00 -13.07 -14.95
N THR A 445 -9.25 -13.35 -15.33
CA THR A 445 -9.59 -13.67 -16.72
C THR A 445 -9.16 -12.56 -17.68
N ASP A 446 -8.90 -12.90 -18.94
CA ASP A 446 -8.48 -11.92 -19.97
C ASP A 446 -9.47 -10.75 -20.11
N PHE A 447 -10.76 -10.98 -19.85
CA PHE A 447 -11.78 -9.94 -19.83
C PHE A 447 -11.52 -8.89 -18.73
N VAL A 448 -11.20 -9.34 -17.52
CA VAL A 448 -10.90 -8.45 -16.38
C VAL A 448 -9.52 -7.83 -16.51
N LEU A 449 -8.52 -8.59 -16.98
CA LEU A 449 -7.16 -8.10 -17.22
C LEU A 449 -7.15 -6.99 -18.29
N ASN A 450 -8.05 -7.11 -19.28
CA ASN A 450 -8.35 -6.14 -20.31
C ASN A 450 -7.09 -5.59 -21.02
N SER A 451 -6.12 -6.45 -21.28
CA SER A 451 -4.84 -6.05 -21.88
C SER A 451 -4.50 -6.92 -23.07
N VAL A 452 -4.23 -6.30 -24.22
CA VAL A 452 -3.83 -7.02 -25.43
C VAL A 452 -2.44 -7.65 -25.32
N LEU A 453 -1.60 -7.13 -24.41
CA LEU A 453 -0.24 -7.63 -24.18
C LEU A 453 -0.22 -8.81 -23.20
N GLY A 454 -1.22 -8.89 -22.33
CA GLY A 454 -1.29 -9.84 -21.23
C GLY A 454 -2.24 -11.02 -21.45
N LYS A 455 -2.75 -11.26 -22.65
CA LYS A 455 -3.69 -12.37 -22.89
C LYS A 455 -3.06 -13.73 -22.63
N SER A 456 -3.86 -14.66 -22.12
CA SER A 456 -3.40 -16.00 -21.73
C SER A 456 -3.04 -16.90 -22.92
N ASP A 457 -3.49 -16.57 -24.14
CA ASP A 457 -3.20 -17.35 -25.35
C ASP A 457 -1.79 -17.14 -25.93
N GLY A 458 -1.03 -16.16 -25.43
CA GLY A 458 0.33 -15.85 -25.89
C GLY A 458 0.43 -15.30 -27.33
N ASN A 459 -0.69 -15.05 -28.02
CA ASN A 459 -0.71 -14.60 -29.42
C ASN A 459 -0.53 -13.08 -29.53
N LEU A 460 0.59 -12.57 -28.99
CA LEU A 460 0.85 -11.14 -28.77
C LEU A 460 0.51 -10.26 -29.99
N TYR A 461 1.11 -10.55 -31.15
CA TYR A 461 0.94 -9.71 -32.33
C TYR A 461 -0.44 -9.83 -32.97
N GLN A 462 -1.04 -11.03 -32.98
CA GLN A 462 -2.40 -11.20 -33.48
C GLN A 462 -3.41 -10.46 -32.61
N ASN A 463 -3.21 -10.46 -31.29
CA ASN A 463 -4.04 -9.72 -30.36
C ASN A 463 -3.91 -8.21 -30.54
N MET A 464 -2.69 -7.70 -30.72
CA MET A 464 -2.46 -6.29 -31.05
C MET A 464 -3.10 -5.90 -32.38
N GLN A 465 -2.90 -6.70 -33.43
CA GLN A 465 -3.47 -6.44 -34.75
C GLN A 465 -5.00 -6.36 -34.67
N LYS A 466 -5.65 -7.33 -34.00
CA LYS A 466 -7.11 -7.32 -33.79
C LYS A 466 -7.57 -6.05 -33.08
N ALA A 467 -6.86 -5.62 -32.04
CA ALA A 467 -7.21 -4.41 -31.32
C ALA A 467 -7.05 -3.15 -32.19
N PHE A 468 -5.98 -3.06 -32.98
CA PHE A 468 -5.75 -1.92 -33.86
C PHE A 468 -6.79 -1.84 -34.96
N PHE A 469 -7.15 -2.97 -35.58
CA PHE A 469 -8.09 -3.01 -36.70
C PHE A 469 -9.53 -2.68 -36.27
N ASN A 470 -9.85 -2.85 -34.98
CA ASN A 470 -11.14 -2.49 -34.41
C ASN A 470 -11.20 -1.04 -33.91
N ASN A 471 -10.12 -0.26 -33.99
CA ASN A 471 -10.13 1.14 -33.56
C ASN A 471 -10.94 1.99 -34.57
N PRO A 472 -11.92 2.81 -34.13
CA PRO A 472 -12.76 3.60 -35.04
C PRO A 472 -11.95 4.47 -36.00
N GLY A 473 -12.24 4.37 -37.30
CA GLY A 473 -11.57 5.17 -38.33
C GLY A 473 -10.11 4.83 -38.58
N VAL A 474 -9.58 3.68 -38.11
CA VAL A 474 -8.14 3.36 -38.21
C VAL A 474 -7.57 3.33 -39.64
N PHE A 475 -8.40 3.01 -40.64
CA PHE A 475 -8.02 3.03 -42.06
C PHE A 475 -8.53 4.27 -42.81
N GLU A 476 -9.17 5.20 -42.11
CA GLU A 476 -9.68 6.43 -42.69
C GLU A 476 -8.59 7.51 -42.71
N ARG A 477 -8.73 8.47 -43.62
CA ARG A 477 -7.88 9.67 -43.61
C ARG A 477 -8.33 10.58 -42.48
N ALA A 478 -7.38 11.33 -41.91
CA ALA A 478 -7.70 12.36 -40.93
C ALA A 478 -8.80 13.31 -41.46
N PRO A 479 -9.84 13.68 -40.68
CA PRO A 479 -10.96 14.48 -41.18
C PRO A 479 -10.56 15.79 -41.88
N TRP A 480 -9.45 16.38 -41.45
CA TRP A 480 -8.86 17.63 -41.95
C TRP A 480 -7.86 17.45 -43.11
N TRP A 481 -7.70 16.25 -43.67
CA TRP A 481 -6.66 15.99 -44.69
C TRP A 481 -6.76 16.90 -45.93
N ARG A 482 -7.97 17.35 -46.30
CA ARG A 482 -8.20 18.26 -47.43
C ARG A 482 -7.69 19.68 -47.20
N GLU A 483 -7.47 20.07 -45.95
CA GLU A 483 -6.95 21.40 -45.61
C GLU A 483 -5.45 21.51 -45.88
N VAL A 484 -4.73 20.38 -45.91
CA VAL A 484 -3.26 20.33 -46.06
C VAL A 484 -2.79 19.79 -47.40
N VAL A 485 -3.66 19.09 -48.15
CA VAL A 485 -3.35 18.62 -49.50
C VAL A 485 -3.79 19.70 -50.51
N PRO A 486 -2.86 20.29 -51.28
CA PRO A 486 -3.19 21.34 -52.22
C PRO A 486 -4.25 20.90 -53.23
N SER A 487 -5.19 21.78 -53.55
CA SER A 487 -6.27 21.50 -54.51
C SER A 487 -5.75 21.11 -55.91
N SER A 488 -4.52 21.47 -56.26
CA SER A 488 -3.88 21.08 -57.51
C SER A 488 -3.42 19.61 -57.57
N LYS A 489 -3.45 18.91 -56.43
CA LYS A 489 -3.09 17.48 -56.28
C LYS A 489 -4.30 16.59 -55.93
N LEU A 490 -5.48 17.20 -55.78
CA LEU A 490 -6.76 16.52 -55.62
C LEU A 490 -7.37 16.26 -57.00
#